data_AF-A0A0L0EMA1-F1
#
_entry.id   AF-A0A0L0EMA1-F1
#
_cell.length_a   1.000
_cell.length_b   1.000
_cell.length_c   1.000
_cell.angle_alpha   90.00
_cell.angle_beta   90.00
_cell.angle_gamma   90.00
#
_symmetry.space_group_name_H-M   'P 1'
#
loop_
_entity.id
_entity.type
_entity.pdbx_description
1 polymer ?
#
loop_
_entity_poly.entity_id
_entity_poly.type
_entity_poly.pdbx_seq_one_letter_code
_entity_poly.pdbx_strand_id
1 'polypeptide(L)'
;RAILLHEIGHVERMHSVRLASQAAVASIAIAMLVGDMDIVAEVVLGSGSALLDLQFSQNMEWEADNYALMQLERLGYSGEDFAQALESLASLDEKQSQSWLKYLSTHPSLEERIEHARNHTAP
;
A
#
# COMPACT_ATOMS: atom_id res chain seq x y z
N ARG A 1 -3.22 -7.69 13.73
CA ARG A 1 -1.75 -7.64 13.93
C ARG A 1 -1.04 -7.65 12.58
N ALA A 2 -1.28 -8.68 11.75
CA ALA A 2 -0.88 -8.75 10.34
C ALA A 2 -1.10 -7.42 9.58
N ILE A 3 -2.37 -6.96 9.49
CA ILE A 3 -2.72 -5.71 8.80
C ILE A 3 -2.03 -4.49 9.39
N LEU A 4 -1.97 -4.36 10.72
CA LEU A 4 -1.27 -3.23 11.36
C LEU A 4 0.23 -3.22 11.06
N LEU A 5 0.87 -4.39 11.00
CA LEU A 5 2.28 -4.48 10.62
C LEU A 5 2.50 -4.15 9.15
N HIS A 6 1.54 -4.45 8.29
CA HIS A 6 1.52 -4.02 6.90
C HIS A 6 1.42 -2.48 6.80
N GLU A 7 0.50 -1.85 7.53
CA GLU A 7 0.43 -0.37 7.60
C GLU A 7 1.72 0.26 8.12
N ILE A 8 2.34 -0.32 9.15
CA ILE A 8 3.67 0.11 9.64
C ILE A 8 4.72 -0.09 8.53
N GLY A 9 4.62 -1.15 7.73
CA GLY A 9 5.45 -1.37 6.56
C GLY A 9 5.40 -0.21 5.56
N HIS A 10 4.22 0.35 5.29
CA HIS A 10 4.10 1.55 4.45
C HIS A 10 4.83 2.76 5.02
N VAL A 11 4.77 2.94 6.34
CA VAL A 11 5.45 4.04 7.05
C VAL A 11 6.96 3.84 7.05
N GLU A 12 7.44 2.66 7.44
CA GLU A 12 8.87 2.29 7.45
C GLU A 12 9.51 2.42 6.08
N ARG A 13 8.75 2.07 5.03
CA ARG A 13 9.18 2.20 3.65
C ARG A 13 8.90 3.59 3.05
N MET A 14 8.29 4.51 3.80
CA MET A 14 7.98 5.86 3.36
C MET A 14 7.18 5.92 2.04
N HIS A 15 6.27 4.96 1.80
CA HIS A 15 5.58 4.83 0.52
C HIS A 15 4.81 6.10 0.11
N SER A 16 4.14 6.77 1.05
CA SER A 16 3.42 8.03 0.78
C SER A 16 4.36 9.16 0.35
N VAL A 17 5.57 9.24 0.95
CA VAL A 17 6.57 10.24 0.58
C VAL A 17 7.13 9.96 -0.81
N ARG A 18 7.43 8.68 -1.11
CA ARG A 18 7.88 8.28 -2.46
C ARG A 18 6.83 8.64 -3.50
N LEU A 19 5.56 8.34 -3.25
CA LEU A 19 4.47 8.64 -4.19
C LEU A 19 4.27 10.16 -4.37
N ALA A 20 4.28 10.93 -3.28
CA ALA A 20 4.23 12.39 -3.35
C ALA A 20 5.42 12.98 -4.14
N SER A 21 6.63 12.44 -3.94
CA SER A 21 7.81 12.88 -4.68
C SER A 21 7.71 12.58 -6.17
N GLN A 22 7.17 11.41 -6.54
CA GLN A 22 6.96 11.03 -7.95
C GLN A 22 5.94 11.95 -8.61
N ALA A 23 4.83 12.26 -7.92
CA ALA A 23 3.83 13.20 -8.39
C ALA A 23 4.44 14.60 -8.60
N ALA A 24 5.19 15.11 -7.63
CA ALA A 24 5.84 16.42 -7.75
C ALA A 24 6.80 16.49 -8.95
N VAL A 25 7.63 15.46 -9.15
CA VAL A 25 8.55 15.39 -10.30
C VAL A 25 7.79 15.35 -11.62
N ALA A 26 6.71 14.56 -11.70
CA ALA A 26 5.87 14.50 -12.89
C ALA A 26 5.21 15.86 -13.20
N SER A 27 4.71 16.56 -12.18
CA SER A 27 4.12 17.87 -12.33
C SER A 27 5.12 18.92 -12.80
N ILE A 28 6.35 18.89 -12.28
CA ILE A 28 7.43 19.77 -12.77
C ILE A 28 7.73 19.48 -14.25
N ALA A 29 7.82 18.20 -14.64
CA ALA A 29 8.06 17.84 -16.03
C ALA A 29 6.94 18.35 -16.97
N ILE A 30 5.68 18.21 -16.57
CA ILE A 30 4.52 18.73 -17.32
C ILE A 30 4.57 20.27 -17.39
N ALA A 31 4.83 20.94 -16.26
CA ALA A 31 4.96 22.39 -16.20
C ALA A 31 6.04 22.92 -17.16
N MET A 32 7.18 22.23 -17.25
CA MET A 32 8.25 22.58 -18.20
C MET A 32 7.83 22.41 -19.66
N LEU A 33 7.02 21.38 -19.98
CA LEU A 33 6.52 21.14 -21.33
C LEU A 33 5.46 22.15 -21.77
N VAL A 34 4.59 22.55 -20.84
CA VAL A 34 3.48 23.49 -21.10
C VAL A 34 3.93 24.95 -20.95
N GLY A 35 5.00 25.21 -20.19
CA GLY A 35 5.48 26.56 -19.87
C GLY A 35 4.70 27.24 -18.75
N ASP A 36 4.01 26.47 -17.90
CA ASP A 36 3.16 26.98 -16.82
C ASP A 36 3.56 26.34 -15.49
N MET A 37 4.14 27.15 -14.60
CA MET A 37 4.63 26.72 -13.29
C MET A 37 3.53 26.74 -12.21
N ASP A 38 2.38 27.35 -12.47
CA ASP A 38 1.27 27.40 -11.51
C ASP A 38 0.69 26.00 -11.27
N ILE A 39 0.81 25.10 -12.26
CA ILE A 39 0.46 23.67 -12.18
C ILE A 39 1.17 22.97 -11.01
N VAL A 40 2.43 23.33 -10.73
CA VAL A 40 3.20 22.69 -9.63
C VAL A 40 2.63 23.10 -8.27
N ALA A 41 2.27 24.37 -8.12
CA ALA A 41 1.67 24.88 -6.88
C ALA A 41 0.28 24.26 -6.63
N GLU A 42 -0.54 24.10 -7.68
CA GLU A 42 -1.85 23.44 -7.58
C GLU A 42 -1.71 21.99 -7.13
N VAL A 43 -0.75 21.23 -7.66
CA VAL A 43 -0.52 19.84 -7.25
C VAL A 43 -0.04 19.76 -5.81
N VAL A 44 0.88 20.62 -5.38
CA VAL A 44 1.38 20.63 -4.00
C VAL A 44 0.30 21.03 -2.99
N LEU A 45 -0.55 22.00 -3.33
CA LEU A 45 -1.61 22.49 -2.45
C LEU A 45 -2.87 21.59 -2.47
N GLY A 46 -3.20 21.02 -3.63
CA GLY A 46 -4.36 20.14 -3.83
C GLY A 46 -4.12 18.69 -3.41
N SER A 47 -2.86 18.27 -3.23
CA SER A 47 -2.53 16.88 -2.89
C SER A 47 -2.94 16.47 -1.48
N GLY A 48 -3.29 17.40 -0.58
CA GLY A 48 -3.71 17.06 0.79
C GLY A 48 -4.87 16.05 0.85
N SER A 49 -5.86 16.14 -0.04
CA SER A 49 -6.94 15.15 -0.16
C SER A 49 -6.57 13.96 -1.04
N ALA A 50 -5.73 14.16 -2.06
CA ALA A 50 -5.24 13.07 -2.92
C ALA A 50 -4.33 12.08 -2.16
N LEU A 51 -3.66 12.54 -1.10
CA LEU A 51 -2.87 11.70 -0.19
C LEU A 51 -3.74 10.68 0.58
N LEU A 52 -5.03 10.95 0.74
CA LEU A 52 -5.97 10.02 1.39
C LEU A 52 -6.52 8.96 0.43
N ASP A 53 -6.45 9.20 -0.87
CA ASP A 53 -6.88 8.28 -1.94
C ASP A 53 -5.67 7.61 -2.65
N LEU A 54 -4.48 7.62 -2.02
CA LEU A 54 -3.29 7.05 -2.63
C LEU A 54 -3.45 5.55 -2.88
N GLN A 55 -3.32 5.18 -4.15
CA GLN A 55 -3.10 3.79 -4.54
C GLN A 55 -1.59 3.53 -4.54
N PHE A 56 -1.13 2.74 -3.58
CA PHE A 56 0.24 2.25 -3.57
C PHE A 56 0.45 1.27 -4.74
N SER A 57 1.65 1.29 -5.32
CA SER A 57 1.96 0.38 -6.41
C SER A 57 2.06 -1.06 -5.90
N GLN A 58 1.87 -2.05 -6.79
CA GLN A 58 2.02 -3.46 -6.44
C GLN A 58 3.36 -3.76 -5.75
N ASN A 59 4.45 -3.13 -6.19
CA ASN A 59 5.75 -3.30 -5.54
C ASN A 59 5.77 -2.75 -4.10
N MET A 60 5.10 -1.64 -3.83
CA MET A 60 4.99 -1.08 -2.48
C MET A 60 4.18 -2.01 -1.56
N GLU A 61 3.14 -2.65 -2.07
CA GLU A 61 2.39 -3.67 -1.33
C GLU A 61 3.27 -4.86 -0.97
N TRP A 62 4.05 -5.37 -1.92
CA TRP A 62 5.01 -6.44 -1.65
C TRP A 62 6.05 -6.05 -0.61
N GLU A 63 6.54 -4.81 -0.65
CA GLU A 63 7.46 -4.29 0.36
C GLU A 63 6.84 -4.28 1.76
N ALA A 64 5.57 -3.87 1.87
CA ALA A 64 4.84 -3.82 3.13
C ALA A 64 4.46 -5.21 3.66
N ASP A 65 4.01 -6.12 2.79
CA ASP A 65 3.71 -7.51 3.14
C ASP A 65 4.95 -8.25 3.64
N ASN A 66 6.08 -8.10 2.94
CA ASN A 66 7.36 -8.67 3.37
C ASN A 66 7.80 -8.13 4.73
N TYR A 67 7.64 -6.82 4.95
CA TYR A 67 7.91 -6.23 6.26
C TYR A 67 7.02 -6.86 7.33
N ALA A 68 5.72 -6.98 7.07
CA ALA A 68 4.77 -7.54 8.02
C ALA A 68 5.05 -9.00 8.36
N LEU A 69 5.36 -9.83 7.35
CA LEU A 69 5.74 -11.24 7.53
C LEU A 69 6.97 -11.39 8.41
N MET A 70 8.03 -10.61 8.14
CA MET A 70 9.24 -10.60 8.97
C MET A 70 8.97 -10.18 10.43
N GLN A 71 8.09 -9.20 10.65
CA GLN A 71 7.76 -8.76 12.01
C GLN A 71 6.85 -9.74 12.75
N LEU A 72 5.90 -10.37 12.04
CA LEU A 72 5.06 -11.42 12.61
C LEU A 72 5.90 -12.60 13.08
N GLU A 73 6.86 -13.02 12.27
CA GLU A 73 7.80 -14.09 12.62
C GLU A 73 8.56 -13.78 13.92
N ARG A 74 9.11 -12.56 14.03
CA ARG A 74 9.77 -12.08 15.26
C ARG A 74 8.87 -12.08 16.49
N LEU A 75 7.56 -11.98 16.28
CA LEU A 75 6.55 -12.03 17.34
C LEU A 75 6.03 -13.46 17.60
N GLY A 76 6.58 -14.48 16.93
CA GLY A 76 6.21 -15.89 17.07
C GLY A 76 4.99 -16.32 16.24
N TYR A 77 4.61 -15.54 15.22
CA TYR A 77 3.54 -15.85 14.29
C TYR A 77 4.10 -16.38 12.97
N SER A 78 3.27 -17.09 12.22
CA SER A 78 3.60 -17.69 10.93
C SER A 78 3.07 -16.88 9.75
N GLY A 79 3.55 -17.18 8.55
CA GLY A 79 2.96 -16.66 7.31
C GLY A 79 1.50 -17.09 7.12
N GLU A 80 1.11 -18.25 7.67
CA GLU A 80 -0.28 -18.70 7.68
C GLU A 80 -1.19 -17.80 8.53
N ASP A 81 -0.69 -17.23 9.65
CA ASP A 81 -1.45 -16.23 10.43
C ASP A 81 -1.70 -14.95 9.63
N PHE A 82 -0.78 -14.57 8.74
CA PHE A 82 -0.96 -13.44 7.84
C PHE A 82 -1.98 -13.76 6.74
N ALA A 83 -1.89 -14.95 6.12
CA ALA A 83 -2.85 -15.43 5.14
C ALA A 83 -4.28 -15.47 5.69
N GLN A 84 -4.48 -16.02 6.89
CA GLN A 84 -5.80 -16.06 7.54
C GLN A 84 -6.34 -14.67 7.85
N ALA A 85 -5.48 -13.71 8.19
CA ALA A 85 -5.91 -12.32 8.40
C ALA A 85 -6.41 -11.68 7.11
N LEU A 86 -5.75 -11.94 5.97
CA LEU A 86 -6.18 -11.46 4.66
C LEU A 86 -7.51 -12.11 4.23
N GLU A 87 -7.65 -13.43 4.39
CA GLU A 87 -8.90 -14.16 4.11
C GLU A 87 -10.05 -13.64 4.99
N SER A 88 -9.78 -13.42 6.28
CA SER A 88 -10.76 -12.84 7.21
C SER A 88 -11.22 -11.46 6.77
N LEU A 89 -10.30 -10.61 6.27
CA LEU A 89 -10.62 -9.27 5.78
C LEU A 89 -11.53 -9.33 4.55
N ALA A 90 -11.29 -10.28 3.65
CA ALA A 90 -12.10 -10.50 2.45
C ALA A 90 -13.50 -11.03 2.76
N SER A 91 -13.65 -11.77 3.86
CA SER A 91 -14.92 -12.34 4.31
C SER A 91 -15.85 -11.36 5.06
N LEU A 92 -15.40 -10.13 5.33
CA LEU A 92 -16.21 -9.13 6.04
C LEU A 92 -17.42 -8.68 5.18
N ASP A 93 -18.54 -8.43 5.86
CA ASP A 93 -19.90 -8.20 5.34
C ASP A 93 -20.00 -7.14 4.22
N GLU A 94 -20.92 -7.31 3.24
CA GLU A 94 -20.90 -6.61 1.93
C GLU A 94 -20.69 -5.08 2.00
N LYS A 95 -21.27 -4.38 2.98
CA LYS A 95 -21.10 -2.91 3.10
C LYS A 95 -19.72 -2.47 3.60
N GLN A 96 -19.08 -3.25 4.47
CA GLN A 96 -17.69 -3.04 4.89
C GLN A 96 -16.72 -3.66 3.88
N SER A 97 -17.12 -4.78 3.28
CA SER A 97 -16.49 -5.43 2.15
C SER A 97 -16.24 -4.44 1.03
N GLN A 98 -17.19 -3.59 0.62
CA GLN A 98 -16.97 -2.64 -0.47
C GLN A 98 -15.80 -1.65 -0.21
N SER A 99 -15.59 -1.21 1.04
CA SER A 99 -14.47 -0.31 1.37
C SER A 99 -13.14 -1.05 1.38
N TRP A 100 -13.11 -2.25 1.94
CA TRP A 100 -11.89 -3.07 2.03
C TRP A 100 -11.57 -3.76 0.71
N LEU A 101 -12.55 -4.25 -0.04
CA LEU A 101 -12.42 -4.74 -1.41
C LEU A 101 -11.97 -3.65 -2.35
N LYS A 102 -12.44 -2.40 -2.20
CA LYS A 102 -11.92 -1.28 -3.01
C LYS A 102 -10.45 -0.99 -2.70
N TYR A 103 -10.04 -1.11 -1.45
CA TYR A 103 -8.63 -1.06 -1.05
C TYR A 103 -7.86 -2.25 -1.66
N LEU A 104 -8.28 -3.49 -1.39
CA LEU A 104 -7.65 -4.73 -1.87
C LEU A 104 -7.62 -4.91 -3.39
N SER A 105 -8.59 -4.36 -4.13
CA SER A 105 -8.66 -4.44 -5.60
C SER A 105 -7.70 -3.48 -6.32
N THR A 106 -7.09 -2.54 -5.60
CA THR A 106 -6.04 -1.65 -6.14
C THR A 106 -4.62 -2.21 -5.94
N HIS A 107 -4.49 -3.41 -5.38
CA HIS A 107 -3.24 -4.05 -4.99
C HIS A 107 -3.00 -5.34 -5.83
N PRO A 108 -1.86 -6.07 -5.68
CA PRO A 108 -1.76 -7.44 -6.22
C PRO A 108 -2.98 -8.24 -5.79
N SER A 109 -3.38 -9.23 -6.58
CA SER A 109 -4.59 -9.99 -6.24
C SER A 109 -4.47 -10.55 -4.83
N LEU A 110 -5.58 -10.50 -4.08
CA LEU A 110 -5.62 -11.02 -2.72
C LEU A 110 -5.11 -12.46 -2.66
N GLU A 111 -5.41 -13.23 -3.70
CA GLU A 111 -4.93 -14.59 -3.93
C GLU A 111 -3.39 -14.67 -3.97
N GLU A 112 -2.72 -13.80 -4.75
CA GLU A 112 -1.25 -13.76 -4.82
C GLU A 112 -0.63 -13.44 -3.45
N ARG A 113 -1.23 -12.50 -2.70
CA ARG A 113 -0.74 -12.11 -1.37
C ARG A 113 -0.88 -13.24 -0.36
N ILE A 114 -2.00 -13.96 -0.39
CA ILE A 114 -2.25 -15.15 0.45
C ILE A 114 -1.25 -16.25 0.11
N GLU A 115 -1.04 -16.54 -1.17
CA GLU A 115 -0.09 -17.56 -1.60
C GLU A 115 1.34 -17.19 -1.18
N HIS A 116 1.75 -15.94 -1.39
CA HIS A 116 3.04 -15.43 -0.95
C HIS A 116 3.23 -15.58 0.57
N ALA A 117 2.22 -15.23 1.36
CA ALA A 117 2.26 -15.37 2.81
C ALA A 117 2.41 -16.83 3.26
N ARG A 118 1.70 -17.76 2.62
CA ARG A 118 1.82 -19.20 2.91
C ARG A 118 3.17 -19.78 2.55
N ASN A 119 3.76 -19.30 1.45
CA ASN A 119 5.06 -19.74 0.96
C ASN A 119 6.24 -19.05 1.69
N HIS A 120 5.96 -18.03 2.52
CA HIS A 120 6.99 -17.33 3.27
C HIS A 120 7.61 -18.27 4.31
N THR A 121 8.89 -18.59 4.09
CA THR A 121 9.71 -19.32 5.04
C THR A 121 10.76 -18.38 5.61
N ALA A 122 11.00 -18.49 6.91
CA ALA A 122 12.05 -17.76 7.60
C ALA A 122 13.40 -17.97 6.91
N PRO A 123 14.23 -16.93 6.71
CA PRO A 123 15.58 -17.06 6.17
C PRO A 123 16.51 -17.86 7.08
#